data_AF-A0AAW2KPM8-F1
#
_entry.id   AF-A0AAW2KPM8-F1
#
_cell.length_a   1.000
_cell.length_b   1.000
_cell.length_c   1.000
_cell.angle_alpha   90.00
_cell.angle_beta   90.00
_cell.angle_gamma   90.00
#
_symmetry.space_group_name_H-M   'P 1'
#
loop_
_entity.id
_entity.type
_entity.pdbx_description
1 polymer ?
#
loop_
_entity_poly.entity_id
_entity_poly.type
_entity_poly.pdbx_seq_one_letter_code
_entity_poly.pdbx_strand_id
1 'polypeptide(L)'
;DDFRDFVELCFKEFGDRIKHWITMNEPFIFANGGYDGELLGNMAPGRCSSREKCFQGNSSTEPYIVAHHLLLCHAATVKLYKEKYQPIQTGEIGITLVTHWFVPYSSSRLDVEAAQRALDFMYGWFINPLVHGNYPRIMQSLVGNRLPKFTKEQAAMLKGSFDFLGLNYYTGIFAAHIFSRDGNISSTTDNMSNLPPVKKKSNLPPCVITLARNTSGTIPLLSQLTGPLPPPSHHLPPLAPPPTPTTSSSVAASPFLLPVATPFLLLTL
;
A
#
# COMPACT_ATOMS: atom_id res chain seq x y z
N ASP A 1 -11.24 15.04 -12.89
CA ASP A 1 -11.02 16.47 -13.16
C ASP A 1 -11.03 17.31 -11.89
N ASP A 2 -12.01 17.16 -11.00
CA ASP A 2 -12.09 17.92 -9.74
C ASP A 2 -10.78 17.99 -8.94
N PHE A 3 -10.12 16.85 -8.74
CA PHE A 3 -8.82 16.81 -8.05
C PHE A 3 -7.74 17.61 -8.80
N ARG A 4 -7.71 17.55 -10.13
CA ARG A 4 -6.77 18.29 -10.98
C ARG A 4 -6.99 19.80 -10.84
N ASP A 5 -8.24 20.24 -10.80
CA ASP A 5 -8.56 21.67 -10.70
C ASP A 5 -8.22 22.21 -9.30
N PHE A 6 -8.44 21.41 -8.25
CA PHE A 6 -7.97 21.70 -6.89
C PHE A 6 -6.45 21.86 -6.82
N VAL A 7 -5.67 20.90 -7.35
CA VAL A 7 -4.21 20.99 -7.31
C VAL A 7 -3.66 22.10 -8.21
N GLU A 8 -4.36 22.44 -9.31
CA GLU A 8 -3.98 23.59 -10.13
C GLU A 8 -4.02 24.88 -9.33
N LEU A 9 -5.05 25.06 -8.49
CA LEU A 9 -5.11 26.18 -7.56
C LEU A 9 -3.93 26.14 -6.58
N CYS A 10 -3.60 24.98 -6.00
CA CYS A 10 -2.44 24.87 -5.11
C CYS A 10 -1.12 25.26 -5.79
N PHE A 11 -0.90 24.84 -7.03
CA PHE A 11 0.30 25.21 -7.79
C PHE A 11 0.35 26.72 -8.06
N LYS A 12 -0.78 27.36 -8.37
CA LYS A 12 -0.85 28.82 -8.58
C LYS A 12 -0.53 29.60 -7.31
N GLU A 13 -1.12 29.21 -6.18
CA GLU A 13 -1.05 29.97 -4.93
C GLU A 13 0.26 29.75 -4.16
N PHE A 14 0.87 28.56 -4.27
CA PHE A 14 1.99 28.18 -3.41
C PHE A 14 3.25 27.73 -4.16
N GLY A 15 3.18 27.50 -5.47
CA GLY A 15 4.32 26.96 -6.23
C GLY A 15 5.48 27.94 -6.46
N ASP A 16 5.28 29.21 -6.14
CA ASP A 16 6.38 30.18 -6.01
C ASP A 16 7.37 29.77 -4.91
N ARG A 17 6.88 29.15 -3.83
CA ARG A 17 7.64 28.75 -2.64
C ARG A 17 7.84 27.25 -2.51
N ILE A 18 6.79 26.45 -2.73
CA ILE A 18 6.83 24.99 -2.56
C ILE A 18 7.53 24.35 -3.77
N LYS A 19 8.61 23.61 -3.48
CA LYS A 19 9.45 22.95 -4.50
C LYS A 19 9.37 21.43 -4.50
N HIS A 20 8.68 20.82 -3.54
CA HIS A 20 8.45 19.39 -3.49
C HIS A 20 6.97 19.12 -3.26
N TRP A 21 6.33 18.48 -4.23
CA TRP A 21 4.91 18.20 -4.21
C TRP A 21 4.66 16.71 -4.09
N ILE A 22 3.81 16.32 -3.13
CA ILE A 22 3.27 14.97 -3.04
C ILE A 22 1.81 15.03 -3.47
N THR A 23 1.48 14.31 -4.54
CA THR A 23 0.11 14.23 -5.06
C THR A 23 -0.84 13.53 -4.10
N MET A 24 -0.42 12.41 -3.52
CA MET A 24 -1.21 11.63 -2.57
C MET A 24 -0.32 10.82 -1.64
N ASN A 25 -0.83 10.63 -0.43
CA ASN A 25 -0.23 9.82 0.60
C ASN A 25 -0.94 8.46 0.67
N GLU A 26 -0.19 7.37 0.56
CA GLU A 26 -0.64 5.99 0.86
C GLU A 26 -1.95 5.57 0.17
N PRO A 27 -2.01 5.57 -1.18
CA PRO A 27 -3.24 5.24 -1.90
C PRO A 27 -3.75 3.81 -1.62
N PHE A 28 -2.87 2.88 -1.20
CA PHE A 28 -3.25 1.55 -0.71
C PHE A 28 -4.18 1.60 0.52
N ILE A 29 -3.91 2.51 1.46
CA ILE A 29 -4.72 2.68 2.67
C ILE A 29 -6.06 3.29 2.30
N PHE A 30 -6.10 4.29 1.41
CA PHE A 30 -7.35 4.86 0.91
C PHE A 30 -8.24 3.80 0.24
N ALA A 31 -7.66 2.98 -0.65
CA ALA A 31 -8.41 1.96 -1.36
C ALA A 31 -8.95 0.85 -0.44
N ASN A 32 -8.10 0.23 0.39
CA ASN A 32 -8.55 -0.89 1.22
C ASN A 32 -9.22 -0.45 2.53
N GLY A 33 -8.74 0.60 3.18
CA GLY A 33 -9.31 1.11 4.43
C GLY A 33 -10.70 1.72 4.22
N GLY A 34 -10.91 2.43 3.10
CA GLY A 34 -12.20 3.05 2.81
C GLY A 34 -13.24 2.15 2.13
N TYR A 35 -12.79 1.11 1.41
CA TYR A 35 -13.65 0.33 0.49
C TYR A 35 -13.57 -1.21 0.63
N ASP A 36 -12.80 -1.72 1.59
CA ASP A 36 -12.85 -3.13 2.00
C ASP A 36 -13.11 -3.27 3.51
N GLY A 37 -12.50 -2.41 4.35
CA GLY A 37 -12.81 -2.31 5.77
C GLY A 37 -12.38 -3.50 6.65
N GLU A 38 -11.96 -4.63 6.05
CA GLU A 38 -11.55 -5.84 6.76
C GLU A 38 -10.14 -5.74 7.38
N LEU A 39 -9.11 -5.34 6.62
CA LEU A 39 -7.73 -5.31 7.12
C LEU A 39 -7.37 -4.10 7.98
N LEU A 40 -7.93 -2.93 7.67
CA LEU A 40 -7.45 -1.63 8.19
C LEU A 40 -8.48 -0.94 9.10
N GLY A 41 -9.60 -1.61 9.37
CA GLY A 41 -10.79 -0.98 9.92
C GLY A 41 -11.56 -0.20 8.86
N ASN A 42 -12.84 0.05 9.13
CA ASN A 42 -13.73 0.74 8.20
C ASN A 42 -13.49 2.26 8.24
N MET A 43 -12.49 2.72 7.49
CA MET A 43 -12.15 4.14 7.36
C MET A 43 -13.18 4.84 6.46
N ALA A 44 -13.25 6.17 6.50
CA ALA A 44 -14.10 6.92 5.58
C ALA A 44 -13.80 6.55 4.10
N PRO A 45 -14.83 6.35 3.25
CA PRO A 45 -16.26 6.59 3.49
C PRO A 45 -17.02 5.42 4.15
N GLY A 46 -16.34 4.36 4.55
CA GLY A 46 -16.93 3.29 5.35
C GLY A 46 -17.64 2.22 4.54
N ARG A 47 -17.14 1.91 3.32
CA ARG A 47 -17.78 0.98 2.38
C ARG A 47 -17.11 -0.38 2.42
N CYS A 48 -17.90 -1.44 2.46
CA CYS A 48 -17.41 -2.82 2.40
C CYS A 48 -18.54 -3.79 2.06
N SER A 49 -18.20 -5.06 1.82
CA SER A 49 -19.18 -6.12 1.55
C SER A 49 -19.96 -6.57 2.80
N SER A 50 -19.36 -6.47 4.00
CA SER A 50 -20.03 -6.86 5.25
C SER A 50 -21.15 -5.90 5.61
N ARG A 51 -22.41 -6.39 5.63
CA ARG A 51 -23.59 -5.58 6.00
C ARG A 51 -23.67 -5.27 7.49
N GLU A 52 -22.96 -6.03 8.31
CA GLU A 52 -22.85 -5.78 9.75
C GLU A 52 -21.96 -4.55 10.03
N LYS A 53 -20.94 -4.34 9.19
CA LYS A 53 -19.95 -3.26 9.35
C LYS A 53 -20.27 -2.02 8.49
N CYS A 54 -20.88 -2.21 7.32
CA CYS A 54 -21.04 -1.18 6.31
C CYS A 54 -22.46 -1.11 5.75
N PHE A 55 -22.97 0.11 5.59
CA PHE A 55 -24.29 0.36 4.99
C PHE A 55 -24.36 -0.12 3.52
N GLN A 56 -23.29 0.09 2.76
CA GLN A 56 -23.17 -0.27 1.35
C GLN A 56 -21.71 -0.57 0.98
N GLY A 57 -21.46 -1.06 -0.23
CA GLY A 57 -20.11 -1.28 -0.75
C GLY A 57 -19.89 -2.66 -1.35
N ASN A 58 -18.75 -2.84 -1.99
CA ASN A 58 -18.32 -4.12 -2.52
C ASN A 58 -16.79 -4.24 -2.42
N SER A 59 -16.34 -4.94 -1.39
CA SER A 59 -14.94 -5.25 -1.10
C SER A 59 -14.21 -5.96 -2.25
N SER A 60 -14.95 -6.64 -3.13
CA SER A 60 -14.37 -7.37 -4.26
C SER A 60 -14.02 -6.47 -5.45
N THR A 61 -14.64 -5.28 -5.57
CA THR A 61 -14.52 -4.45 -6.78
C THR A 61 -14.13 -3.00 -6.48
N GLU A 62 -14.69 -2.39 -5.44
CA GLU A 62 -14.52 -0.97 -5.18
C GLU A 62 -13.08 -0.55 -4.88
N PRO A 63 -12.29 -1.31 -4.10
CA PRO A 63 -10.87 -0.99 -3.90
C PRO A 63 -10.09 -0.87 -5.22
N TYR A 64 -10.39 -1.73 -6.21
CA TYR A 64 -9.76 -1.69 -7.54
C TYR A 64 -10.21 -0.50 -8.37
N ILE A 65 -11.49 -0.15 -8.33
CA ILE A 65 -12.02 1.04 -9.00
C ILE A 65 -11.40 2.30 -8.41
N VAL A 66 -11.31 2.38 -7.08
CA VAL A 66 -10.75 3.53 -6.37
C VAL A 66 -9.25 3.66 -6.66
N ALA A 67 -8.48 2.58 -6.51
CA ALA A 67 -7.05 2.60 -6.83
C ALA A 67 -6.77 3.01 -8.28
N HIS A 68 -7.61 2.57 -9.23
CA HIS A 68 -7.50 2.97 -10.63
C HIS A 68 -7.68 4.48 -10.81
N HIS A 69 -8.72 5.07 -10.22
CA HIS A 69 -8.94 6.51 -10.32
C HIS A 69 -7.89 7.33 -9.56
N LEU A 70 -7.40 6.85 -8.41
CA LEU A 70 -6.27 7.48 -7.71
C LEU A 70 -5.03 7.56 -8.63
N LEU A 71 -4.70 6.46 -9.32
CA LEU A 71 -3.59 6.45 -10.29
C LEU A 71 -3.82 7.45 -11.44
N LEU A 72 -5.03 7.50 -12.01
CA LEU A 72 -5.35 8.46 -13.08
C LEU A 72 -5.31 9.91 -12.60
N CYS A 73 -5.81 10.19 -11.40
CA CYS A 73 -5.72 11.50 -10.76
C CYS A 73 -4.26 11.91 -10.56
N HIS A 74 -3.43 11.02 -10.03
CA HIS A 74 -1.99 11.25 -9.90
C HIS A 74 -1.34 11.59 -11.24
N ALA A 75 -1.56 10.77 -12.27
CA ALA A 75 -0.96 10.96 -13.60
C ALA A 75 -1.38 12.29 -14.24
N ALA A 76 -2.67 12.65 -14.14
CA ALA A 76 -3.19 13.91 -14.65
C ALA A 76 -2.58 15.12 -13.92
N THR A 77 -2.43 15.05 -12.60
CA THR A 77 -1.79 16.10 -11.80
C THR A 77 -0.32 16.26 -12.13
N VAL A 78 0.43 15.16 -12.26
CA VAL A 78 1.85 15.23 -12.62
C VAL A 78 2.01 15.79 -14.03
N LYS A 79 1.20 15.34 -14.99
CA LYS A 79 1.21 15.90 -16.34
C LYS A 79 1.01 17.42 -16.32
N LEU A 80 -0.03 17.89 -15.63
CA LEU A 80 -0.30 19.33 -15.46
C LEU A 80 0.90 20.07 -14.87
N TYR A 81 1.49 19.54 -13.78
CA TYR A 81 2.62 20.18 -13.13
C TYR A 81 3.83 20.25 -14.07
N LYS A 82 4.22 19.13 -14.69
CA LYS A 82 5.38 19.05 -15.58
C LYS A 82 5.25 19.96 -16.80
N GLU A 83 4.06 20.03 -17.40
CA GLU A 83 3.84 20.82 -18.62
C GLU A 83 3.72 22.32 -18.34
N LYS A 84 3.04 22.70 -17.24
CA LYS A 84 2.66 24.11 -17.01
C LYS A 84 3.48 24.80 -15.93
N TYR A 85 3.85 24.10 -14.86
CA TYR A 85 4.36 24.74 -13.64
C TYR A 85 5.83 24.44 -13.40
N GLN A 86 6.31 23.23 -13.66
CA GLN A 86 7.71 22.83 -13.44
C GLN A 86 8.73 23.73 -14.18
N PRO A 87 8.50 24.16 -15.43
CA PRO A 87 9.44 25.05 -16.13
C PRO A 87 9.60 26.43 -15.47
N ILE A 88 8.60 26.87 -14.70
CA ILE A 88 8.56 28.20 -14.06
C ILE A 88 8.93 28.11 -12.58
N GLN A 89 8.42 27.08 -11.90
CA GLN A 89 8.52 26.91 -10.46
C GLN A 89 9.73 26.07 -10.04
N THR A 90 10.34 25.33 -10.98
CA THR A 90 11.55 24.52 -10.79
C THR A 90 11.48 23.56 -9.60
N GLY A 91 10.31 23.02 -9.30
CA GLY A 91 10.11 22.01 -8.26
C GLY A 91 9.99 20.58 -8.81
N GLU A 92 9.94 19.62 -7.89
CA GLU A 92 9.77 18.19 -8.16
C GLU A 92 8.39 17.73 -7.69
N ILE A 93 7.80 16.74 -8.36
CA ILE A 93 6.51 16.16 -7.97
C ILE A 93 6.57 14.64 -7.89
N GLY A 94 5.93 14.08 -6.87
CA GLY A 94 5.95 12.66 -6.59
C GLY A 94 4.66 12.14 -5.94
N ILE A 95 4.76 10.91 -5.47
CA ILE A 95 3.72 10.20 -4.73
C ILE A 95 4.37 9.48 -3.55
N THR A 96 3.63 9.36 -2.44
CA THR A 96 4.09 8.61 -1.28
C THR A 96 3.33 7.29 -1.19
N LEU A 97 4.05 6.18 -1.26
CA LEU A 97 3.50 4.83 -1.13
C LEU A 97 3.85 4.25 0.24
N VAL A 98 2.91 3.51 0.83
CA VAL A 98 3.19 2.69 2.00
C VAL A 98 3.56 1.29 1.58
N THR A 99 4.54 0.69 2.27
CA THR A 99 4.83 -0.74 2.13
C THR A 99 5.27 -1.34 3.44
N HIS A 100 4.95 -2.62 3.63
CA HIS A 100 5.64 -3.47 4.57
C HIS A 100 6.81 -4.18 3.90
N TRP A 101 7.75 -4.66 4.72
CA TRP A 101 8.71 -5.66 4.29
C TRP A 101 8.09 -7.05 4.48
N PHE A 102 7.82 -7.76 3.40
CA PHE A 102 7.22 -9.09 3.48
C PHE A 102 8.31 -10.15 3.54
N VAL A 103 8.35 -10.89 4.65
CA VAL A 103 9.25 -12.03 4.85
C VAL A 103 8.46 -13.32 4.65
N PRO A 104 8.96 -14.30 3.88
CA PRO A 104 8.27 -15.58 3.76
C PRO A 104 8.19 -16.28 5.13
N TYR A 105 7.04 -16.86 5.45
CA TYR A 105 6.80 -17.52 6.74
C TYR A 105 7.70 -18.76 6.95
N SER A 106 8.05 -19.46 5.87
CA SER A 106 9.01 -20.54 5.84
C SER A 106 9.88 -20.50 4.58
N SER A 107 10.87 -21.40 4.47
CA SER A 107 11.67 -21.55 3.25
C SER A 107 10.93 -22.28 2.12
N SER A 108 9.66 -22.65 2.30
CA SER A 108 8.88 -23.29 1.25
C SER A 108 8.70 -22.34 0.06
N ARG A 109 8.70 -22.90 -1.16
CA ARG A 109 8.48 -22.11 -2.39
C ARG A 109 7.15 -21.34 -2.35
N LEU A 110 6.11 -21.94 -1.77
CA LEU A 110 4.79 -21.34 -1.68
C LEU A 110 4.80 -20.07 -0.81
N ASP A 111 5.51 -20.09 0.33
CA ASP A 111 5.62 -18.92 1.21
C ASP A 111 6.54 -17.83 0.63
N VAL A 112 7.58 -18.21 -0.11
CA VAL A 112 8.41 -17.26 -0.88
C VAL A 112 7.57 -16.54 -1.93
N GLU A 113 6.77 -17.27 -2.69
CA GLU A 113 5.83 -16.69 -3.66
C GLU A 113 4.74 -15.86 -2.95
N ALA A 114 4.29 -16.27 -1.76
CA ALA A 114 3.31 -15.53 -0.96
C ALA A 114 3.82 -14.16 -0.50
N ALA A 115 5.10 -14.07 -0.10
CA ALA A 115 5.73 -12.81 0.25
C ALA A 115 5.81 -11.87 -0.96
N GLN A 116 6.17 -12.37 -2.14
CA GLN A 116 6.18 -11.57 -3.36
C GLN A 116 4.76 -11.12 -3.75
N ARG A 117 3.76 -12.00 -3.66
CA ARG A 117 2.35 -11.62 -3.91
C ARG A 117 1.88 -10.53 -2.96
N ALA A 118 2.20 -10.64 -1.68
CA ALA A 118 1.84 -9.62 -0.70
C ALA A 118 2.49 -8.25 -1.03
N LEU A 119 3.76 -8.26 -1.44
CA LEU A 119 4.45 -7.05 -1.89
C LEU A 119 3.81 -6.47 -3.16
N ASP A 120 3.50 -7.32 -4.15
CA ASP A 120 2.87 -6.90 -5.40
C ASP A 120 1.47 -6.30 -5.16
N PHE A 121 0.69 -6.86 -4.23
CA PHE A 121 -0.65 -6.37 -3.89
C PHE A 121 -0.65 -5.13 -2.97
N MET A 122 0.48 -4.77 -2.35
CA MET A 122 0.58 -3.57 -1.52
C MET A 122 1.32 -2.44 -2.25
N TYR A 123 2.58 -2.69 -2.59
CA TYR A 123 3.47 -1.72 -3.24
C TYR A 123 3.37 -1.79 -4.76
N GLY A 124 3.45 -3.01 -5.32
CA GLY A 124 3.38 -3.28 -6.76
C GLY A 124 2.12 -2.69 -7.42
N TRP A 125 1.00 -2.73 -6.72
CA TRP A 125 -0.30 -2.24 -7.20
C TRP A 125 -0.22 -0.79 -7.68
N PHE A 126 0.55 0.05 -6.99
CA PHE A 126 0.69 1.47 -7.32
C PHE A 126 1.99 1.76 -8.08
N ILE A 127 3.12 1.14 -7.73
CA ILE A 127 4.39 1.46 -8.39
C ILE A 127 4.48 0.89 -9.82
N ASN A 128 3.94 -0.30 -10.10
CA ASN A 128 4.06 -0.90 -11.43
C ASN A 128 3.35 -0.08 -12.53
N PRO A 129 2.14 0.46 -12.31
CA PRO A 129 1.54 1.39 -13.26
C PRO A 129 2.43 2.61 -13.56
N LEU A 130 3.12 3.15 -12.55
CA LEU A 130 3.98 4.32 -12.72
C LEU A 130 5.29 4.01 -13.46
N VAL A 131 5.81 2.79 -13.34
CA VAL A 131 7.07 2.39 -14.01
C VAL A 131 6.82 1.74 -15.38
N HIS A 132 5.76 0.95 -15.50
CA HIS A 132 5.49 0.09 -16.65
C HIS A 132 4.21 0.43 -17.40
N GLY A 133 3.34 1.28 -16.86
CA GLY A 133 2.03 1.58 -17.46
C GLY A 133 0.99 0.46 -17.27
N ASN A 134 1.25 -0.53 -16.42
CA ASN A 134 0.30 -1.63 -16.17
C ASN A 134 0.47 -2.20 -14.75
N TYR A 135 -0.58 -2.85 -14.23
CA TYR A 135 -0.55 -3.53 -12.94
C TYR A 135 0.39 -4.75 -12.93
N PRO A 136 0.85 -5.25 -11.76
CA PRO A 136 1.60 -6.49 -11.67
C PRO A 136 0.86 -7.66 -12.34
N ARG A 137 1.59 -8.51 -13.08
CA ARG A 137 0.99 -9.65 -13.80
C ARG A 137 0.24 -10.59 -12.87
N ILE A 138 0.73 -10.78 -11.65
CA ILE A 138 0.09 -11.66 -10.67
C ILE A 138 -1.27 -11.11 -10.22
N MET A 139 -1.41 -9.78 -10.08
CA MET A 139 -2.69 -9.14 -9.80
C MET A 139 -3.66 -9.33 -10.96
N GLN A 140 -3.20 -9.13 -12.21
CA GLN A 140 -4.04 -9.33 -13.40
C GLN A 140 -4.57 -10.77 -13.47
N SER A 141 -3.74 -11.76 -13.11
CA SER A 141 -4.12 -13.17 -13.08
C SER A 141 -5.13 -13.50 -11.97
N LEU A 142 -4.86 -13.07 -10.74
CA LEU A 142 -5.67 -13.45 -9.57
C LEU A 142 -6.97 -12.67 -9.44
N VAL A 143 -6.96 -11.39 -9.82
CA VAL A 143 -8.12 -10.50 -9.71
C VAL A 143 -9.02 -10.60 -10.96
N GLY A 144 -8.41 -10.79 -12.13
CA GLY A 144 -9.11 -10.96 -13.40
C GLY A 144 -9.95 -9.73 -13.77
N ASN A 145 -11.22 -9.96 -14.16
CA ASN A 145 -12.11 -8.93 -14.69
C ASN A 145 -12.49 -7.82 -13.68
N ARG A 146 -12.24 -8.03 -12.38
CA ARG A 146 -12.47 -7.01 -11.34
C ARG A 146 -11.38 -5.93 -11.34
N LEU A 147 -10.22 -6.20 -11.94
CA LEU A 147 -9.14 -5.23 -12.07
C LEU A 147 -9.37 -4.39 -13.34
N PRO A 148 -9.59 -3.07 -13.22
CA PRO A 148 -9.75 -2.22 -14.40
C PRO A 148 -8.52 -2.26 -15.30
N LYS A 149 -8.70 -1.95 -16.59
CA LYS A 149 -7.60 -1.90 -17.57
C LYS A 149 -7.33 -0.45 -17.93
N PHE A 150 -6.05 -0.10 -18.02
CA PHE A 150 -5.65 1.19 -18.60
C PHE A 150 -5.79 1.14 -20.12
N THR A 151 -6.30 2.23 -20.69
CA THR A 151 -6.15 2.52 -22.12
C THR A 151 -4.68 2.81 -22.45
N LYS A 152 -4.33 2.83 -23.74
CA LYS A 152 -2.96 3.14 -24.16
C LYS A 152 -2.55 4.55 -23.71
N GLU A 153 -3.48 5.49 -23.78
CA GLU A 153 -3.30 6.89 -23.42
C GLU A 153 -3.11 7.02 -21.90
N GLN A 154 -3.89 6.31 -21.09
CA GLN A 154 -3.73 6.28 -19.63
C GLN A 154 -2.40 5.64 -19.22
N ALA A 155 -2.04 4.51 -19.83
CA ALA A 155 -0.78 3.83 -19.56
C ALA A 155 0.44 4.71 -19.90
N ALA A 156 0.37 5.44 -21.01
CA ALA A 156 1.40 6.41 -21.39
C ALA A 156 1.49 7.58 -20.42
N MET A 157 0.36 8.06 -19.89
CA MET A 157 0.30 9.15 -18.91
C MET A 157 0.89 8.74 -17.55
N LEU A 158 0.68 7.50 -17.13
CA LEU A 158 1.19 6.95 -15.87
C LEU A 158 2.70 6.71 -15.90
N LYS A 159 3.23 6.27 -17.04
CA LYS A 159 4.62 5.85 -17.14
C LYS A 159 5.57 7.02 -16.92
N GLY A 160 6.35 6.99 -15.85
CA GLY A 160 7.28 8.05 -15.47
C GLY A 160 6.60 9.27 -14.84
N SER A 161 5.36 9.16 -14.36
CA SER A 161 4.62 10.27 -13.76
C SER A 161 5.10 10.64 -12.35
N PHE A 162 6.41 10.69 -12.10
CA PHE A 162 6.99 11.13 -10.82
C PHE A 162 8.46 11.52 -11.03
N ASP A 163 8.93 12.49 -10.25
CA ASP A 163 10.34 12.89 -10.14
C ASP A 163 11.01 12.21 -8.94
N PHE A 164 10.23 11.96 -7.88
CA PHE A 164 10.64 11.20 -6.71
C PHE A 164 9.51 10.30 -6.20
N LEU A 165 9.90 9.32 -5.40
CA LEU A 165 9.01 8.41 -4.70
C LEU A 165 9.21 8.55 -3.20
N GLY A 166 8.14 8.90 -2.49
CA GLY A 166 8.08 8.78 -1.03
C GLY A 166 7.76 7.37 -0.62
N LEU A 167 8.47 6.85 0.38
CA LEU A 167 8.20 5.55 0.96
C LEU A 167 7.89 5.68 2.46
N ASN A 168 6.63 5.42 2.81
CA ASN A 168 6.20 5.22 4.19
C ASN A 168 6.43 3.74 4.55
N TYR A 169 7.39 3.51 5.43
CA TYR A 169 7.76 2.17 5.88
C TYR A 169 7.76 2.15 7.40
N TYR A 170 7.02 1.21 7.99
CA TYR A 170 6.85 1.13 9.45
C TYR A 170 7.32 -0.19 10.04
N THR A 171 7.06 -1.30 9.35
CA THR A 171 7.30 -2.66 9.89
C THR A 171 7.43 -3.68 8.77
N GLY A 172 7.98 -4.85 9.11
CA GLY A 172 7.86 -6.06 8.32
C GLY A 172 6.76 -6.98 8.83
N ILE A 173 6.30 -7.88 7.97
CA ILE A 173 5.24 -8.86 8.25
C ILE A 173 5.61 -10.19 7.59
N PHE A 174 5.30 -11.32 8.24
CA PHE A 174 5.45 -12.63 7.60
C PHE A 174 4.31 -12.90 6.63
N ALA A 175 4.58 -13.56 5.51
CA ALA A 175 3.57 -13.99 4.55
C ALA A 175 3.61 -15.51 4.39
N ALA A 176 2.45 -16.15 4.60
CA ALA A 176 2.25 -17.58 4.40
C ALA A 176 1.26 -17.80 3.26
N HIS A 177 1.48 -18.79 2.40
CA HIS A 177 0.53 -19.15 1.35
C HIS A 177 -0.75 -19.75 1.95
N ILE A 178 -1.90 -19.44 1.34
CA ILE A 178 -3.16 -20.12 1.60
C ILE A 178 -3.64 -20.85 0.35
N PHE A 179 -4.15 -22.07 0.53
CA PHE A 179 -4.66 -22.91 -0.57
C PHE A 179 -6.08 -22.52 -0.99
N SER A 180 -6.84 -21.91 -0.08
CA SER A 180 -8.20 -21.41 -0.31
C SER A 180 -8.39 -20.06 0.37
N ARG A 181 -9.30 -19.25 -0.16
CA ARG A 181 -9.77 -18.04 0.52
C ARG A 181 -10.82 -18.45 1.55
N ASP A 182 -10.67 -17.97 2.77
CA ASP A 182 -11.73 -18.10 3.77
C ASP A 182 -12.69 -16.92 3.62
N GLY A 183 -13.97 -17.20 3.38
CA GLY A 183 -15.01 -16.17 3.27
C GLY A 183 -15.19 -15.55 1.87
N ASN A 184 -15.76 -14.35 1.85
CA ASN A 184 -16.11 -13.65 0.61
C ASN A 184 -14.86 -13.09 -0.09
N ILE A 185 -14.87 -13.10 -1.42
CA ILE A 185 -13.80 -12.51 -2.23
C ILE A 185 -13.70 -11.01 -1.90
N SER A 186 -12.50 -10.56 -1.55
CA SER A 186 -12.17 -9.16 -1.26
C SER A 186 -10.80 -8.80 -1.85
N SER A 187 -10.52 -7.50 -2.01
CA SER A 187 -9.21 -7.06 -2.50
C SER A 187 -8.06 -7.50 -1.60
N THR A 188 -8.32 -7.62 -0.30
CA THR A 188 -7.34 -7.98 0.71
C THR A 188 -7.05 -9.47 0.79
N THR A 189 -7.94 -10.33 0.26
CA THR A 189 -7.75 -11.79 0.20
C THR A 189 -7.22 -12.27 -1.15
N ASP A 190 -7.24 -11.41 -2.18
CA ASP A 190 -6.83 -11.78 -3.55
C ASP A 190 -5.34 -12.08 -3.72
N ASN A 191 -4.50 -11.65 -2.79
CA ASN A 191 -3.08 -11.98 -2.80
C ASN A 191 -2.79 -13.45 -2.46
N MET A 192 -3.79 -14.22 -2.01
CA MET A 192 -3.66 -15.63 -1.60
C MET A 192 -2.54 -15.83 -0.57
N SER A 193 -2.49 -14.92 0.41
CA SER A 193 -1.50 -14.93 1.49
C SER A 193 -2.16 -14.60 2.83
N ASN A 194 -1.83 -15.36 3.87
CA ASN A 194 -2.10 -14.99 5.26
C ASN A 194 -0.93 -14.16 5.80
N LEU A 195 -1.23 -13.12 6.58
CA LEU A 195 -0.26 -12.16 7.10
C LEU A 195 -0.22 -12.22 8.63
N PRO A 196 0.30 -13.30 9.23
CA PRO A 196 0.33 -13.45 10.68
C PRO A 196 1.13 -12.32 11.34
N PRO A 197 0.68 -11.82 12.50
CA PRO A 197 1.42 -10.81 13.23
C PRO A 197 2.80 -11.32 13.60
N VAL A 198 3.74 -10.38 13.62
CA VAL A 198 5.11 -10.63 14.05
C VAL A 198 5.12 -11.13 15.50
N LYS A 199 5.60 -12.36 15.74
CA LYS A 199 5.89 -12.83 17.11
C LYS A 199 6.98 -11.94 17.71
N LYS A 200 6.84 -11.53 18.98
CA LYS A 200 7.70 -10.61 19.77
C LYS A 200 9.25 -10.78 19.71
N LYS A 201 9.77 -11.74 18.94
CA LYS A 201 11.20 -12.11 18.83
C LYS A 201 11.74 -12.20 17.39
N SER A 202 11.17 -11.51 16.40
CA SER A 202 11.80 -11.45 15.06
C SER A 202 12.63 -10.18 14.87
N ASN A 203 13.89 -10.36 14.46
CA ASN A 203 14.80 -9.29 14.04
C ASN A 203 14.41 -8.75 12.66
N LEU A 204 13.28 -8.05 12.56
CA LEU A 204 12.93 -7.32 11.35
C LEU A 204 13.71 -5.99 11.31
N PRO A 205 14.16 -5.54 10.12
CA PRO A 205 14.94 -4.32 10.00
C PRO A 205 14.13 -3.10 10.50
N PRO A 206 14.78 -2.16 11.19
CA PRO A 206 14.11 -1.00 11.79
C PRO A 206 13.46 -0.08 10.74
N CYS A 207 12.50 0.71 11.22
CA CYS A 207 11.74 1.73 10.47
C CYS A 207 12.68 2.79 9.84
N VAL A 208 12.53 3.05 8.54
CA VAL A 208 13.24 4.12 7.80
C VAL A 208 12.26 4.77 6.81
N ILE A 209 11.98 6.06 6.97
CA ILE A 209 11.33 6.86 5.93
C ILE A 209 12.40 7.17 4.87
N THR A 210 12.19 6.73 3.63
CA THR A 210 13.15 6.97 2.54
C THR A 210 12.49 7.72 1.40
N LEU A 211 13.11 8.82 0.97
CA LEU A 211 12.78 9.49 -0.29
C LEU A 211 13.75 8.97 -1.36
N ALA A 212 13.23 8.30 -2.38
CA ALA A 212 14.02 7.84 -3.53
C ALA A 212 13.82 8.80 -4.72
N ARG A 213 14.90 9.39 -5.23
CA ARG A 213 14.85 10.21 -6.45
C ARG A 213 14.92 9.34 -7.70
N ASN A 214 14.15 9.69 -8.73
CA ASN A 214 14.23 9.04 -10.03
C ASN A 214 15.29 9.72 -10.91
N THR A 215 16.55 9.35 -10.76
CA THR A 215 17.66 9.99 -11.49
C THR A 215 17.99 9.32 -12.85
N SER A 216 17.38 8.18 -13.18
CA SER A 216 17.78 7.36 -14.35
C SER A 216 16.68 6.55 -15.05
N GLY A 217 15.39 6.67 -14.65
CA GLY A 217 14.33 5.80 -15.16
C GLY A 217 14.37 4.37 -14.62
N THR A 218 15.30 4.07 -13.71
CA THR A 218 15.39 2.83 -12.94
C THR A 218 15.32 3.16 -11.46
N ILE A 219 14.28 2.68 -10.77
CA ILE A 219 14.16 2.76 -9.31
C ILE A 219 14.85 1.54 -8.71
N PRO A 220 15.61 1.68 -7.61
CA PRO A 220 16.11 0.53 -6.86
C PRO A 220 14.97 -0.39 -6.43
N LEU A 221 15.12 -1.70 -6.67
CA LEU A 221 14.27 -2.71 -6.02
C LEU A 221 14.28 -2.46 -4.50
N LEU A 222 13.18 -2.74 -3.81
CA LEU A 222 13.10 -2.59 -2.34
C LEU A 222 14.26 -3.34 -1.62
N SER A 223 14.75 -4.44 -2.24
CA SER A 223 15.92 -5.20 -1.80
C SER A 223 17.25 -4.42 -1.83
N GLN A 224 17.32 -3.30 -2.54
CA GLN A 224 18.47 -2.38 -2.55
C GLN A 224 18.33 -1.26 -1.50
N LEU A 225 17.14 -1.07 -0.91
CA LEU A 225 16.87 -0.05 0.12
C LEU A 225 16.99 -0.61 1.54
N THR A 226 16.90 -1.93 1.70
CA THR A 226 17.07 -2.61 2.99
C THR A 226 18.29 -3.53 2.93
N GLY A 227 19.19 -3.43 3.92
CA GLY A 227 20.40 -4.25 4.00
C GLY A 227 20.12 -5.78 4.01
N PRO A 228 21.17 -6.61 3.92
CA PRO A 228 21.04 -8.05 3.74
C PRO A 228 20.20 -8.69 4.84
N LEU A 229 19.33 -9.63 4.45
CA LEU A 229 18.49 -10.42 5.34
C LEU A 229 19.35 -11.17 6.38
N PRO A 230 18.94 -11.24 7.66
CA PRO A 230 19.56 -12.16 8.60
C PRO A 230 19.30 -13.62 8.16
N PRO A 231 20.27 -14.53 8.34
CA PRO A 231 20.11 -15.93 7.94
C PRO A 231 18.99 -16.60 8.75
N PRO A 232 18.32 -17.62 8.17
CA PRO A 232 17.26 -18.35 8.87
C PRO A 232 17.83 -19.02 10.13
N SER A 233 17.21 -18.74 11.28
CA SER A 233 17.59 -19.38 12.54
C SER A 233 17.07 -20.82 12.57
N HIS A 234 17.98 -21.80 12.59
CA HIS A 234 17.68 -23.24 12.59
C HIS A 234 17.13 -23.79 13.91
N HIS A 235 16.59 -22.97 14.80
CA HIS A 235 16.06 -23.42 16.09
C HIS A 235 14.67 -22.84 16.34
N LEU A 236 13.65 -23.63 16.00
CA LEU A 236 12.31 -23.49 16.59
C LEU A 236 12.38 -23.99 18.04
N PRO A 237 11.94 -23.21 19.05
CA PRO A 237 11.74 -23.75 20.39
C PRO A 237 10.54 -24.72 20.38
N PRO A 238 10.55 -25.76 21.24
CA PRO A 238 9.49 -26.76 21.26
C PRO A 238 8.13 -26.15 21.65
N LEU A 239 7.04 -26.72 21.12
CA LEU A 239 5.68 -26.34 21.47
C LEU A 239 5.45 -26.49 22.98
N ALA A 240 4.93 -25.44 23.61
CA ALA A 240 4.41 -25.53 24.98
C ALA A 240 3.10 -26.35 24.98
N PRO A 241 2.84 -27.16 26.03
CA PRO A 241 1.60 -27.93 26.13
C PRO A 241 0.39 -27.01 26.39
N PRO A 242 -0.84 -27.47 26.08
CA PRO A 242 -2.05 -26.66 26.23
C PRO A 242 -2.35 -26.41 27.72
N PRO A 243 -2.89 -25.23 28.09
CA PRO A 243 -3.25 -24.96 29.48
C PRO A 243 -4.52 -25.71 29.88
N THR A 244 -4.50 -26.30 31.08
CA THR A 244 -5.68 -26.85 31.77
C THR A 244 -6.55 -25.74 32.37
N PRO A 245 -7.87 -25.96 32.52
CA PRO A 245 -8.80 -24.90 32.89
C PRO A 245 -8.81 -24.70 34.41
N THR A 246 -8.65 -23.45 34.86
CA THR A 246 -8.99 -23.04 36.23
C THR A 246 -9.87 -21.79 36.22
N THR A 247 -10.79 -21.79 37.17
CA THR A 247 -11.95 -20.93 37.33
C THR A 247 -11.66 -19.56 37.93
N SER A 248 -12.40 -18.56 37.41
CA SER A 248 -12.81 -17.29 38.02
C SER A 248 -11.77 -16.38 38.72
N SER A 249 -11.56 -15.19 38.18
CA SER A 249 -12.12 -13.93 38.75
C SER A 249 -11.66 -12.71 37.95
N SER A 250 -12.50 -11.69 38.00
CA SER A 250 -12.53 -10.45 37.25
C SER A 250 -11.29 -9.57 37.38
N VAL A 251 -10.76 -9.04 36.26
CA VAL A 251 -10.17 -7.70 36.20
C VAL A 251 -10.40 -7.05 34.83
N ALA A 252 -10.88 -5.81 34.91
CA ALA A 252 -11.17 -4.77 33.92
C ALA A 252 -10.60 -4.87 32.49
N ALA A 253 -11.48 -4.62 31.54
CA ALA A 253 -11.15 -4.22 30.18
C ALA A 253 -10.54 -2.81 30.16
N SER A 254 -9.33 -2.67 29.64
CA SER A 254 -8.78 -1.40 29.17
C SER A 254 -8.79 -1.40 27.64
N PRO A 255 -9.48 -0.45 26.98
CA PRO A 255 -9.38 -0.30 25.54
C PRO A 255 -8.09 0.47 25.24
N PHE A 256 -7.06 -0.22 24.75
CA PHE A 256 -5.97 0.47 24.06
C PHE A 256 -6.48 0.91 22.69
N LEU A 257 -7.04 2.11 22.66
CA LEU A 257 -7.19 2.93 21.46
C LEU A 257 -5.79 3.13 20.86
N LEU A 258 -5.51 2.44 19.76
CA LEU A 258 -4.48 2.91 18.82
C LEU A 258 -4.93 4.29 18.34
N PRO A 259 -4.06 5.32 18.37
CA PRO A 259 -4.45 6.64 17.90
C PRO A 259 -4.76 6.53 16.40
N VAL A 260 -5.99 6.89 16.05
CA VAL A 260 -6.43 7.15 14.68
C VAL A 260 -5.46 8.19 14.13
N ALA A 261 -4.61 7.77 13.18
CA ALA A 261 -3.80 8.70 12.41
C ALA A 261 -4.74 9.51 11.51
N THR A 262 -5.17 10.65 12.02
CA THR A 262 -5.77 11.73 11.22
C THR A 262 -4.85 12.02 10.04
N PRO A 263 -5.35 12.19 8.80
CA PRO A 263 -4.51 12.52 7.66
C PRO A 263 -4.01 13.95 7.82
N PHE A 264 -2.88 14.13 8.49
CA PHE A 264 -2.12 15.37 8.40
C PHE A 264 -1.47 15.39 7.03
N LEU A 265 -1.99 16.29 6.20
CA LEU A 265 -1.32 16.82 5.02
C LEU A 265 0.05 17.34 5.48
N LEU A 266 1.11 16.56 5.30
CA LEU A 266 2.47 17.00 5.57
C LEU A 266 2.88 17.94 4.41
N LEU A 267 2.45 19.20 4.51
CA LEU A 267 3.15 20.31 3.88
C LEU A 267 4.52 20.36 4.54
N THR A 268 5.52 19.70 3.94
CA THR A 268 6.92 19.99 4.27
C THR A 268 7.19 21.43 3.82
N LEU A 269 7.29 22.33 4.81
CA LEU A 269 7.88 23.67 4.69
C LEU A 269 9.32 23.59 4.17
#